data_AF-A0A7J9ZW79-F1
#
_entry.id   AF-A0A7J9ZW79-F1
#
_cell.length_a   1.000
_cell.length_b   1.000
_cell.length_c   1.000
_cell.angle_alpha   90.00
_cell.angle_beta   90.00
_cell.angle_gamma   90.00
#
_symmetry.space_group_name_H-M   'P 1'
#
loop_
_entity.id
_entity.type
_entity.pdbx_description
1 polymer ?
#
loop_
_entity_poly.entity_id
_entity_poly.type
_entity_poly.pdbx_seq_one_letter_code
_entity_poly.pdbx_strand_id
1 'polypeptide(L)'
;MLIGDDPPEHTRLRKMLTGEFAVRRIERLRPRIEAIVAEHLDAMADMPKPVDLVGAFALPIPSLVICELLGVLYADRADFQRRASSRLDLSVRDGQPGVVEESMAYMAELVARQRAEPGDDLLG
;
A
#
# COMPACT_ATOMS: atom_id res chain seq x y z
N MET A 1 -18.35 -5.50 2.42
CA MET A 1 -16.95 -5.26 1.96
C MET A 1 -16.99 -5.06 0.46
N LEU A 2 -16.39 -3.99 -0.10
CA LEU A 2 -16.54 -3.65 -1.54
C LEU A 2 -16.41 -4.84 -2.51
N ILE A 3 -15.41 -5.71 -2.35
CA ILE A 3 -15.14 -6.83 -3.27
C ILE A 3 -16.14 -8.00 -3.12
N GLY A 4 -16.82 -8.12 -1.98
CA GLY A 4 -17.74 -9.23 -1.68
C GLY A 4 -19.23 -8.83 -1.64
N ASP A 5 -19.55 -7.56 -1.88
CA ASP A 5 -20.93 -7.06 -1.86
C ASP A 5 -21.46 -6.98 -3.30
N ASP A 6 -22.77 -7.20 -3.48
CA ASP A 6 -23.48 -6.94 -4.73
C ASP A 6 -24.01 -5.48 -4.76
N PRO A 7 -24.53 -4.99 -5.90
CA PRO A 7 -25.33 -3.77 -5.92
C PRO A 7 -26.56 -3.90 -4.98
N PRO A 8 -26.96 -2.82 -4.27
CA PRO A 8 -26.48 -1.44 -4.41
C PRO A 8 -25.24 -1.06 -3.58
N GLU A 9 -24.86 -1.86 -2.59
CA GLU A 9 -23.78 -1.56 -1.64
C GLU A 9 -22.43 -1.39 -2.33
N HIS A 10 -22.06 -2.32 -3.23
CA HIS A 10 -20.82 -2.22 -4.01
C HIS A 10 -20.79 -0.94 -4.85
N THR A 11 -21.89 -0.60 -5.52
CA THR A 11 -21.99 0.61 -6.35
C THR A 11 -21.82 1.87 -5.51
N ARG A 12 -22.43 1.92 -4.32
CA ARG A 12 -22.31 3.05 -3.39
C ARG A 12 -20.87 3.27 -2.95
N LEU A 13 -20.20 2.21 -2.50
CA LEU A 13 -18.81 2.27 -2.02
C LEU A 13 -17.83 2.59 -3.17
N ARG A 14 -18.00 1.98 -4.34
CA ARG A 14 -17.16 2.25 -5.53
C ARG A 14 -17.27 3.71 -5.97
N LYS A 15 -18.47 4.29 -5.94
CA LYS A 15 -18.69 5.69 -6.33
C LYS A 15 -17.91 6.65 -5.43
N MET A 16 -17.75 6.34 -4.14
CA MET A 16 -16.96 7.16 -3.21
C MET A 16 -15.46 7.12 -3.53
N LEU A 17 -14.94 6.00 -4.02
CA LEU A 17 -13.50 5.81 -4.27
C LEU A 17 -13.05 6.18 -5.69
N THR A 18 -13.96 6.19 -6.67
CA THR A 18 -13.61 6.36 -8.09
C THR A 18 -12.78 7.62 -8.37
N GLY A 19 -13.07 8.73 -7.69
CA GLY A 19 -12.33 9.99 -7.85
C GLY A 19 -10.88 9.89 -7.39
N GLU A 20 -10.62 9.08 -6.36
CA GLU A 20 -9.29 8.88 -5.78
C GLU A 20 -8.35 8.13 -6.73
N PHE A 21 -8.91 7.27 -7.59
CA PHE A 21 -8.18 6.50 -8.60
C PHE A 21 -8.26 7.10 -10.02
N ALA A 22 -8.72 8.34 -10.16
CA ALA A 22 -8.76 9.01 -11.45
C ALA A 22 -7.33 9.26 -11.99
N VAL A 23 -7.16 9.18 -13.32
CA VAL A 23 -5.86 9.33 -14.01
C VAL A 23 -5.08 10.55 -13.52
N ARG A 24 -5.72 11.72 -13.47
CA ARG A 24 -5.08 12.97 -13.02
C ARG A 24 -4.51 12.88 -11.59
N ARG A 25 -5.17 12.14 -10.70
CA ARG A 25 -4.74 12.01 -9.30
C ARG A 25 -3.61 10.99 -9.19
N ILE A 26 -3.71 9.86 -9.89
CA ILE A 26 -2.64 8.85 -9.96
C ILE A 26 -1.38 9.43 -10.59
N GLU A 27 -1.49 10.30 -11.61
CA GLU A 27 -0.33 10.98 -12.21
C GLU A 27 0.45 11.84 -11.20
N ARG A 28 -0.17 12.32 -10.10
CA ARG A 28 0.56 13.01 -9.03
C ARG A 28 1.56 12.11 -8.30
N LEU A 29 1.35 10.79 -8.33
CA LEU A 29 2.26 9.81 -7.74
C LEU A 29 3.46 9.51 -8.62
N ARG A 30 3.41 9.83 -9.93
CA ARG A 30 4.47 9.49 -10.89
C ARG A 30 5.88 9.92 -10.41
N PRO A 31 6.13 11.17 -9.99
CA PRO A 31 7.46 11.55 -9.54
C PRO A 31 7.96 10.73 -8.35
N ARG A 32 7.05 10.33 -7.45
CA ARG A 32 7.41 9.51 -6.30
C ARG A 32 7.64 8.05 -6.66
N ILE A 33 6.84 7.49 -7.57
CA ILE A 33 7.05 6.15 -8.13
C ILE A 33 8.40 6.06 -8.81
N GLU A 34 8.75 7.06 -9.64
CA GLU A 34 10.05 7.13 -10.31
C GLU A 34 11.21 7.19 -9.32
N ALA A 35 11.07 7.98 -8.24
CA ALA A 35 12.06 8.01 -7.17
C ALA A 35 12.21 6.67 -6.45
N ILE A 36 11.10 6.00 -6.08
CA ILE A 36 11.12 4.68 -5.44
C ILE A 36 11.83 3.66 -6.34
N VAL A 37 11.51 3.65 -7.64
CA VAL A 37 12.13 2.76 -8.63
C VAL A 37 13.63 3.03 -8.73
N ALA A 38 14.03 4.30 -8.85
CA ALA A 38 15.44 4.67 -8.94
C ALA A 38 16.23 4.25 -7.68
N GLU A 39 15.70 4.53 -6.48
CA GLU A 39 16.29 4.13 -5.20
C GLU A 39 16.55 2.61 -5.15
N HIS A 40 15.62 1.79 -5.65
CA HIS A 40 15.79 0.32 -5.67
C HIS A 40 16.77 -0.13 -6.74
N LEU A 41 16.80 0.50 -7.92
CA LEU A 41 17.78 0.18 -8.97
C LEU A 41 19.21 0.52 -8.52
N ASP A 42 19.40 1.65 -7.86
CA ASP A 42 20.69 2.07 -7.31
C ASP A 42 21.14 1.08 -6.22
N ALA A 43 20.26 0.73 -5.28
CA ALA A 43 20.56 -0.27 -4.26
C ALA A 43 20.93 -1.64 -4.86
N MET A 44 20.23 -2.06 -5.92
CA MET A 44 20.55 -3.30 -6.63
C MET A 44 21.89 -3.23 -7.36
N ALA A 45 22.33 -2.07 -7.84
CA ALA A 45 23.60 -1.90 -8.54
C ALA A 45 24.79 -2.28 -7.63
N ASP A 46 24.70 -1.92 -6.35
CA ASP A 46 25.73 -2.18 -5.33
C ASP A 46 25.69 -3.61 -4.75
N MET A 47 24.65 -4.40 -5.04
CA MET A 47 24.52 -5.77 -4.56
C MET A 47 25.42 -6.76 -5.31
N PRO A 48 25.93 -7.81 -4.62
CA PRO A 48 26.58 -8.95 -5.28
C PRO A 48 25.70 -9.55 -6.37
N LYS A 49 26.30 -9.90 -7.51
CA LYS A 49 25.57 -10.53 -8.63
C LYS A 49 25.65 -12.06 -8.54
N PRO A 50 24.57 -12.79 -8.91
CA PRO A 50 23.28 -12.30 -9.40
C PRO A 50 22.38 -11.74 -8.29
N VAL A 51 21.47 -10.83 -8.65
CA VAL A 51 20.47 -10.26 -7.74
C VAL A 51 19.12 -10.95 -7.95
N ASP A 52 18.41 -11.26 -6.86
CA ASP A 52 17.01 -11.65 -6.92
C ASP A 52 16.13 -10.43 -7.20
N LEU A 53 15.63 -10.33 -8.43
CA LEU A 53 14.77 -9.25 -8.87
C LEU A 53 13.41 -9.25 -8.14
N VAL A 54 12.92 -10.40 -7.71
CA VAL A 54 11.61 -10.50 -7.04
C VAL A 54 11.69 -9.84 -5.67
N GLY A 55 12.63 -10.28 -4.83
CA GLY A 55 12.84 -9.73 -3.50
C GLY A 55 13.34 -8.29 -3.49
N ALA A 56 14.25 -7.94 -4.40
CA ALA A 56 14.89 -6.61 -4.39
C ALA A 56 14.11 -5.52 -5.14
N PHE A 57 13.14 -5.87 -6.00
CA PHE A 57 12.47 -4.88 -6.86
C PHE A 57 10.95 -5.11 -6.98
N ALA A 58 10.52 -6.29 -7.43
CA ALA A 58 9.13 -6.50 -7.81
C ALA A 58 8.16 -6.49 -6.62
N LEU A 59 8.57 -7.07 -5.48
CA LEU A 59 7.76 -7.08 -4.25
C LEU A 59 7.73 -5.74 -3.50
N PRO A 60 8.87 -5.06 -3.22
CA PRO A 60 8.84 -3.85 -2.40
C PRO A 60 8.11 -2.67 -3.05
N ILE A 61 8.28 -2.48 -4.36
CA ILE A 61 7.84 -1.25 -5.05
C ILE A 61 6.32 -1.06 -4.95
N PRO A 62 5.45 -2.03 -5.33
CA PRO A 62 4.01 -1.84 -5.23
C PRO A 62 3.52 -1.54 -3.81
N SER A 63 4.12 -2.18 -2.79
CA SER A 63 3.79 -1.93 -1.39
C SER A 63 4.11 -0.49 -0.98
N LEU A 64 5.27 0.03 -1.40
CA LEU A 64 5.66 1.42 -1.15
C LEU A 64 4.75 2.42 -1.87
N VAL A 65 4.34 2.12 -3.10
CA VAL A 65 3.39 2.98 -3.83
C VAL A 65 2.02 3.03 -3.15
N ILE A 66 1.55 1.89 -2.61
CA ILE A 66 0.32 1.87 -1.81
C ILE A 66 0.48 2.68 -0.51
N CYS A 67 1.66 2.66 0.13
CA CYS A 67 1.92 3.53 1.29
C CYS A 67 1.74 5.01 0.96
N GLU A 68 2.28 5.45 -0.20
CA GLU A 68 2.13 6.85 -0.65
C GLU A 68 0.67 7.21 -0.90
N LEU A 69 -0.09 6.30 -1.53
CA LEU A 69 -1.50 6.50 -1.80
C LEU A 69 -2.32 6.63 -0.50
N LEU A 70 -1.95 5.88 0.53
CA LEU A 70 -2.65 5.83 1.83
C LEU A 70 -2.15 6.86 2.86
N GLY A 71 -1.15 7.69 2.55
CA GLY A 71 -0.60 8.65 3.51
C GLY A 71 0.18 8.01 4.67
N VAL A 72 0.75 6.82 4.47
CA VAL A 72 1.53 6.12 5.51
C VAL A 72 2.87 6.82 5.71
N LEU A 73 3.17 7.18 6.96
CA LEU A 73 4.40 7.89 7.32
C LEU A 73 5.64 7.05 7.00
N TYR A 74 6.73 7.74 6.65
CA TYR A 74 7.99 7.12 6.24
C TYR A 74 8.55 6.15 7.29
N ALA A 75 8.41 6.48 8.58
CA ALA A 75 8.86 5.65 9.70
C ALA A 75 8.14 4.29 9.79
N ASP A 76 6.91 4.22 9.27
CA ASP A 76 6.08 3.02 9.35
C ASP A 76 6.21 2.12 8.11
N ARG A 77 6.93 2.56 7.07
CA ARG A 77 6.98 1.84 5.77
C ARG A 77 7.52 0.43 5.86
N ALA A 78 8.54 0.19 6.68
CA ALA A 78 9.10 -1.14 6.87
C ALA A 78 8.11 -2.08 7.58
N ASP A 79 7.34 -1.56 8.54
CA ASP A 79 6.31 -2.35 9.24
C ASP A 79 5.09 -2.56 8.34
N PHE A 80 4.66 -1.52 7.62
CA PHE A 80 3.60 -1.62 6.62
C PHE A 80 3.95 -2.63 5.53
N GLN A 81 5.17 -2.60 5.01
CA GLN A 81 5.61 -3.54 3.99
C GLN A 81 5.56 -4.97 4.51
N ARG A 82 6.06 -5.23 5.72
CA ARG A 82 5.94 -6.56 6.35
C ARG A 82 4.48 -7.00 6.46
N ARG A 83 3.61 -6.16 7.02
CA ARG A 83 2.18 -6.47 7.21
C ARG A 83 1.44 -6.65 5.88
N ALA A 84 1.71 -5.80 4.89
CA ALA A 84 1.13 -5.87 3.56
C ALA A 84 1.58 -7.14 2.82
N SER A 85 2.87 -7.48 2.88
CA SER A 85 3.40 -8.73 2.33
C SER A 85 2.77 -9.95 3.01
N SER A 86 2.69 -9.99 4.35
CA SER A 86 2.05 -11.08 5.09
C SER A 86 0.55 -11.23 4.81
N ARG A 87 -0.15 -10.13 4.49
CA ARG A 87 -1.58 -10.15 4.12
C ARG A 87 -1.81 -10.64 2.68
N LEU A 88 -0.90 -10.33 1.76
CA LEU A 88 -0.96 -10.75 0.36
C LEU A 88 -0.49 -12.19 0.16
N ASP A 89 0.41 -12.67 1.02
CA ASP A 89 0.84 -14.06 1.05
C ASP A 89 -0.25 -14.94 1.67
N LEU A 90 -0.94 -15.70 0.82
CA LEU A 90 -2.01 -16.62 1.22
C LEU A 90 -1.51 -17.70 2.20
N SER A 91 -0.25 -18.14 2.07
CA SER A 91 0.31 -19.17 2.95
C SER A 91 0.53 -18.66 4.37
N VAL A 92 0.95 -17.39 4.50
CA VAL A 92 1.12 -16.72 5.79
C VAL A 92 -0.23 -16.38 6.41
N ARG A 93 -1.17 -15.88 5.60
CA ARG A 93 -2.51 -15.49 6.05
C ARG A 93 -3.31 -16.67 6.59
N ASP A 94 -3.25 -17.82 5.93
CA ASP A 94 -4.02 -19.01 6.32
C ASP A 94 -3.31 -19.80 7.44
N GLY A 95 -2.01 -19.57 7.65
CA GLY A 95 -1.18 -20.23 8.68
C GLY A 95 -0.97 -19.45 9.98
N GLN A 96 -1.26 -18.14 10.01
CA GLN A 96 -1.09 -17.29 11.20
C GLN A 96 -2.39 -16.58 11.61
N PRO A 97 -3.09 -17.08 12.66
CA PRO A 97 -4.25 -16.37 13.21
C PRO A 97 -3.84 -14.99 13.75
N GLY A 98 -4.61 -13.95 13.46
CA GLY A 98 -4.37 -12.57 13.93
C GLY A 98 -3.78 -11.61 12.88
N VAL A 99 -3.23 -12.10 11.77
CA VAL A 99 -2.66 -11.24 10.70
C VAL A 99 -3.72 -10.28 10.14
N VAL A 100 -4.97 -10.74 10.04
CA VAL A 100 -6.10 -9.94 9.56
C VAL A 100 -6.50 -8.90 10.60
N GLU A 101 -6.66 -9.31 11.86
CA GLU A 101 -7.00 -8.42 12.98
C GLU A 101 -5.96 -7.31 13.17
N GLU A 102 -4.68 -7.64 13.16
CA GLU A 102 -3.60 -6.66 13.28
C GLU A 102 -3.58 -5.67 12.12
N SER A 103 -3.77 -6.16 10.88
CA SER A 103 -3.88 -5.30 9.71
C SER A 103 -5.08 -4.36 9.81
N MET A 104 -6.20 -4.83 10.35
CA MET A 104 -7.41 -4.01 10.55
C MET A 104 -7.21 -2.97 11.65
N ALA A 105 -6.55 -3.32 12.75
CA ALA A 105 -6.21 -2.39 13.83
C ALA A 105 -5.30 -1.26 13.32
N TYR A 106 -4.26 -1.61 12.57
CA TYR A 106 -3.36 -0.64 11.96
C TYR A 106 -4.10 0.32 11.00
N MET A 107 -4.97 -0.21 10.14
CA MET A 107 -5.77 0.63 9.23
C MET A 107 -6.73 1.56 10.00
N ALA A 108 -7.28 1.11 11.12
CA ALA A 108 -8.15 1.93 11.97
C ALA A 108 -7.37 3.09 12.61
N GLU A 109 -6.14 2.84 13.09
CA GLU A 109 -5.24 3.88 13.61
C GLU A 109 -4.86 4.89 12.53
N LEU A 110 -4.52 4.42 11.33
CA LEU A 110 -4.21 5.28 10.19
C LEU A 110 -5.38 6.21 9.85
N VAL A 111 -6.60 5.69 9.77
CA VAL A 111 -7.81 6.49 9.54
C VAL A 111 -8.08 7.47 10.68
N ALA A 112 -7.86 7.07 11.93
CA ALA A 112 -8.06 7.94 13.09
C ALA A 112 -7.09 9.14 13.07
N ARG A 113 -5.82 8.90 12.71
CA ARG A 113 -4.81 9.94 12.55
C ARG A 113 -5.18 10.89 11.42
N GLN A 114 -5.57 10.36 10.26
CA GLN A 114 -5.95 11.18 9.12
C GLN A 114 -7.16 12.09 9.43
N ARG A 115 -8.14 11.59 10.18
CA ARG A 115 -9.28 12.40 10.63
C ARG A 115 -8.89 13.56 11.55
N ALA A 116 -7.80 13.43 12.30
CA ALA A 116 -7.30 14.47 13.17
C ALA A 116 -6.53 15.55 12.39
N GLU A 117 -5.72 15.13 11.41
CA GLU A 117 -4.90 15.99 10.55
C GLU A 117 -5.08 15.58 9.08
N PRO A 118 -6.10 16.11 8.40
CA PRO A 118 -6.40 15.74 7.01
C PRO A 118 -5.30 16.18 6.05
N GLY A 119 -4.99 15.33 5.09
CA GLY A 119 -3.92 15.46 4.12
C GLY A 119 -4.42 15.31 2.68
N ASP A 120 -3.51 15.34 1.72
CA ASP A 120 -3.87 15.28 0.30
C ASP A 120 -4.02 13.84 -0.24
N ASP A 121 -3.85 12.83 0.61
CA ASP A 121 -3.88 11.40 0.29
C ASP A 121 -5.31 10.83 0.18
N LEU A 122 -5.44 9.52 -0.04
CA LEU A 122 -6.72 8.85 -0.27
C LEU A 122 -7.66 8.87 0.95
N LEU A 123 -7.13 8.98 2.17
CA LEU A 123 -7.91 8.89 3.41
C LEU A 123 -8.47 10.24 3.87
N GLY A 124 -8.01 11.34 3.26
CA GLY A 124 -8.66 12.65 3.32
C GLY A 124 -7.88 13.74 4.03
#